data_AF-A0A9Y2I9B2-F1
#
_entry.id   AF-A0A9Y2I9B2-F1
#
_cell.length_a   1.000
_cell.length_b   1.000
_cell.length_c   1.000
_cell.angle_alpha   90.00
_cell.angle_beta   90.00
_cell.angle_gamma   90.00
#
_symmetry.space_group_name_H-M   'P 1'
#
loop_
_entity.id
_entity.type
_entity.pdbx_description
1 polymer ?
#
loop_
_entity_poly.entity_id
_entity_poly.type
_entity_poly.pdbx_seq_one_letter_code
_entity_poly.pdbx_strand_id
1 'polypeptide(L)'
;MDWLAENGFRVVGARRARLTPVTLRALWYFQWNTATPQLRRIADHCAGCTDSLLLVAAPAGDQGPLADLPVPVRLTELVGPGDPAVREPGRLRTELGRYALLNVLHPAGDPADVVRDLGIDCTPDARAELVEQVLAGADRQALVRDLARDVYADSPAHDLSVPAAKTRLRREAERLLAGRTLTPAADAALAPALTTGGDEAIRTIVEATWAHQLALPTWDITVAAADLYPMTVPGARPLVAPMTAAAWRRAALHAVRHA
;
A
#
# COMPACT_ATOMS: atom_id res chain seq x y z
N MET A 1 3.11 3.88 14.63
CA MET A 1 2.26 3.94 15.84
C MET A 1 2.51 5.22 16.60
N ASP A 2 3.75 5.52 16.94
CA ASP A 2 4.12 6.77 17.62
C ASP A 2 3.61 8.00 16.84
N TRP A 3 3.76 8.00 15.51
CA TRP A 3 3.18 9.03 14.63
C TRP A 3 1.68 9.28 14.83
N LEU A 4 0.86 8.23 15.03
CA LEU A 4 -0.59 8.41 15.26
C LEU A 4 -0.83 9.16 16.58
N ALA A 5 -0.11 8.78 17.64
CA ALA A 5 -0.21 9.43 18.95
C ALA A 5 0.25 10.90 18.89
N GLU A 6 1.39 11.16 18.25
CA GLU A 6 1.94 12.50 18.03
C GLU A 6 0.98 13.40 17.23
N ASN A 7 0.18 12.81 16.34
CA ASN A 7 -0.81 13.52 15.52
C ASN A 7 -2.22 13.53 16.15
N GLY A 8 -2.36 13.19 17.44
CA GLY A 8 -3.60 13.31 18.20
C GLY A 8 -4.61 12.18 17.95
N PHE A 9 -4.13 10.99 17.58
CA PHE A 9 -4.94 9.79 17.40
C PHE A 9 -4.53 8.69 18.37
N ARG A 10 -5.51 7.86 18.72
CA ARG A 10 -5.31 6.60 19.44
C ARG A 10 -5.93 5.47 18.62
N VAL A 11 -5.43 4.24 18.79
CA VAL A 11 -6.00 3.09 18.11
C VAL A 11 -7.04 2.44 19.02
N VAL A 12 -8.25 2.23 18.51
CA VAL A 12 -9.39 1.66 19.25
C VAL A 12 -9.78 0.26 18.78
N GLY A 13 -9.35 -0.13 17.59
CA GLY A 13 -9.51 -1.47 17.06
C GLY A 13 -8.29 -1.85 16.24
N ALA A 14 -7.88 -3.11 16.32
CA ALA A 14 -6.76 -3.60 15.54
C ALA A 14 -6.91 -5.09 15.23
N ARG A 15 -6.44 -5.48 14.04
CA ARG A 15 -6.28 -6.88 13.67
C ARG A 15 -5.20 -7.07 12.62
N ARG A 16 -4.67 -8.28 12.58
CA ARG A 16 -3.89 -8.77 11.44
C ARG A 16 -4.82 -8.99 10.26
N ALA A 17 -4.39 -8.58 9.08
CA ALA A 17 -5.14 -8.70 7.83
C ALA A 17 -4.22 -9.28 6.74
N ARG A 18 -4.76 -10.19 5.92
CA ARG A 18 -4.02 -10.73 4.78
C ARG A 18 -4.61 -10.16 3.50
N LEU A 19 -3.83 -9.30 2.84
CA LEU A 19 -4.25 -8.69 1.58
C LEU A 19 -4.05 -9.70 0.44
N THR A 20 -5.12 -9.97 -0.30
CA THR A 20 -5.08 -10.78 -1.52
C THR A 20 -5.14 -9.88 -2.75
N PRO A 21 -4.84 -10.39 -3.96
CA PRO A 21 -5.05 -9.62 -5.19
C PRO A 21 -6.49 -9.09 -5.32
N VAL A 22 -7.48 -9.89 -4.90
CA VAL A 22 -8.89 -9.50 -4.91
C VAL A 22 -9.14 -8.36 -3.92
N THR A 23 -8.63 -8.48 -2.69
CA THR A 23 -8.77 -7.45 -1.65
C THR A 23 -8.15 -6.13 -2.09
N LEU A 24 -6.91 -6.14 -2.61
CA LEU A 24 -6.23 -4.92 -3.08
C LEU A 24 -6.99 -4.24 -4.22
N ARG A 25 -7.45 -5.01 -5.21
CA ARG A 25 -8.24 -4.47 -6.32
C ARG A 25 -9.58 -3.89 -5.86
N ALA A 26 -10.20 -4.50 -4.85
CA ALA A 26 -11.45 -4.00 -4.26
C ALA A 26 -11.22 -2.69 -3.48
N LEU A 27 -10.17 -2.63 -2.65
CA LEU A 27 -9.78 -1.42 -1.91
C LEU A 27 -9.50 -0.26 -2.87
N TRP A 28 -8.81 -0.52 -3.97
CA TRP A 28 -8.46 0.51 -4.96
C TRP A 28 -9.42 0.61 -6.14
N TYR A 29 -10.61 0.02 -6.07
CA TYR A 29 -11.53 -0.09 -7.21
C TYR A 29 -11.75 1.25 -7.94
N PHE A 30 -11.98 2.34 -7.19
CA PHE A 30 -12.25 3.66 -7.77
C PHE A 30 -10.99 4.42 -8.23
N GLN A 31 -9.80 3.96 -7.83
CA GLN A 31 -8.51 4.51 -8.23
C GLN A 31 -7.81 3.61 -9.28
N TRP A 32 -8.31 2.39 -9.50
CA TRP A 32 -7.65 1.39 -10.35
C TRP A 32 -7.54 1.81 -11.82
N ASN A 33 -8.43 2.70 -12.26
CA ASN A 33 -8.42 3.26 -13.60
C ASN A 33 -7.20 4.16 -13.88
N THR A 34 -6.56 4.71 -12.83
CA THR A 34 -5.33 5.50 -12.99
C THR A 34 -4.07 4.65 -12.94
N ALA A 35 -4.15 3.41 -12.44
CA ALA A 35 -3.00 2.50 -12.37
C ALA A 35 -2.59 2.00 -13.76
N THR A 36 -1.30 2.06 -14.08
CA THR A 36 -0.75 1.44 -15.29
C THR A 36 -0.88 -0.09 -15.22
N PRO A 37 -0.84 -0.82 -16.36
CA PRO A 37 -0.80 -2.28 -16.36
C PRO A 37 0.33 -2.84 -15.49
N GLN A 38 1.47 -2.14 -15.43
CA GLN A 38 2.63 -2.50 -14.62
C GLN A 38 2.34 -2.34 -13.13
N LEU A 39 1.77 -1.21 -12.69
CA LEU A 39 1.36 -1.05 -11.28
C LEU A 39 0.39 -2.15 -10.84
N ARG A 40 -0.57 -2.52 -11.70
CA ARG A 40 -1.53 -3.59 -11.39
C ARG A 40 -0.83 -4.93 -11.18
N ARG A 41 0.16 -5.27 -12.03
CA ARG A 41 0.98 -6.48 -11.87
C ARG A 41 1.84 -6.42 -10.61
N ILE A 42 2.45 -5.28 -10.31
CA ILE A 42 3.24 -5.08 -9.08
C ILE A 42 2.36 -5.31 -7.85
N ALA A 43 1.16 -4.72 -7.81
CA ALA A 43 0.21 -4.89 -6.72
C ALA A 43 -0.22 -6.35 -6.54
N ASP A 44 -0.57 -7.05 -7.63
CA ASP A 44 -0.91 -8.47 -7.57
C ASP A 44 0.28 -9.31 -7.08
N HIS A 45 1.50 -8.95 -7.48
CA HIS A 45 2.72 -9.66 -7.09
C HIS A 45 3.04 -9.47 -5.60
N CYS A 46 2.81 -8.28 -5.04
CA CYS A 46 3.00 -8.01 -3.60
C CYS A 46 1.92 -8.66 -2.73
N ALA A 47 0.75 -8.94 -3.31
CA ALA A 47 -0.39 -9.40 -2.55
C ALA A 47 -0.08 -10.74 -1.87
N GLY A 48 -0.27 -10.80 -0.56
CA GLY A 48 -0.10 -12.02 0.23
C GLY A 48 1.34 -12.42 0.54
N CYS A 49 2.34 -11.57 0.19
CA CYS A 49 3.74 -11.79 0.54
C CYS A 49 4.05 -11.58 2.02
N THR A 50 3.29 -10.70 2.65
CA THR A 50 3.32 -10.45 4.09
C THR A 50 1.90 -10.18 4.55
N ASP A 51 1.63 -10.46 5.81
CA ASP A 51 0.44 -9.93 6.45
C ASP A 51 0.60 -8.43 6.73
N SER A 52 -0.53 -7.76 6.82
CA SER A 52 -0.70 -6.33 7.08
C SER A 52 -1.44 -6.12 8.39
N LEU A 53 -1.44 -4.88 8.88
CA LEU A 53 -2.24 -4.48 10.04
C LEU A 53 -3.40 -3.61 9.58
N LEU A 54 -4.62 -3.99 9.98
CA LEU A 54 -5.79 -3.12 9.90
C LEU A 54 -5.92 -2.41 11.25
N LEU A 55 -5.93 -1.08 11.21
CA LEU A 55 -6.03 -0.23 12.40
C LEU A 55 -7.27 0.64 12.29
N VAL A 56 -8.06 0.71 13.36
CA VAL A 56 -9.15 1.68 13.53
C VAL A 56 -8.67 2.74 14.50
N ALA A 57 -8.49 3.96 14.01
CA ALA A 57 -8.06 5.09 14.80
C ALA A 57 -9.27 5.95 15.24
N ALA A 58 -9.15 6.53 16.42
CA ALA A 58 -10.09 7.49 16.99
C ALA A 58 -9.30 8.75 17.42
N PRO A 59 -9.95 9.92 17.53
CA PRO A 59 -9.30 11.09 18.11
C PRO A 59 -8.92 10.79 19.57
N ALA A 60 -7.72 11.23 19.95
CA ALA A 60 -7.30 11.29 21.35
C ALA A 60 -7.71 12.62 22.03
N GLY A 61 -8.29 13.55 21.26
CA GLY A 61 -8.85 14.82 21.71
C GLY A 61 -9.31 15.70 20.53
N ASP A 62 -10.03 16.77 20.82
CA ASP A 62 -10.67 17.66 19.83
C ASP A 62 -9.89 18.95 19.63
N GLN A 63 -8.59 18.83 19.35
CA GLN A 63 -7.69 19.98 19.23
C GLN A 63 -7.05 20.00 17.84
N GLY A 64 -6.98 21.19 17.26
CA GLY A 64 -6.26 21.46 16.01
C GLY A 64 -7.14 21.89 14.83
N PRO A 65 -6.52 22.35 13.73
CA PRO A 65 -7.20 22.99 12.59
C PRO A 65 -8.07 22.05 11.73
N LEU A 66 -8.08 20.76 12.05
CA LEU A 66 -8.84 19.71 11.36
C LEU A 66 -9.82 18.98 12.29
N ALA A 67 -10.03 19.48 13.51
CA ALA A 67 -10.89 18.83 14.51
C ALA A 67 -12.38 18.79 14.11
N ASP A 68 -12.80 19.68 13.20
CA ASP A 68 -14.14 19.73 12.61
C ASP A 68 -14.38 18.66 11.52
N LEU A 69 -13.32 17.97 11.07
CA LEU A 69 -13.41 16.97 10.02
C LEU A 69 -13.62 15.56 10.60
N PRO A 70 -14.33 14.68 9.88
CA PRO A 70 -14.32 13.26 10.20
C PRO A 70 -12.90 12.71 10.22
N VAL A 71 -12.64 11.79 11.15
CA VAL A 71 -11.36 11.09 11.34
C VAL A 71 -10.74 10.57 10.02
N PRO A 72 -11.44 9.85 9.13
CA PRO A 72 -10.84 9.35 7.88
C PRO A 72 -10.34 10.48 6.97
N VAL A 73 -11.07 11.60 6.89
CA VAL A 73 -10.67 12.77 6.09
C VAL A 73 -9.43 13.42 6.72
N ARG A 74 -9.42 13.60 8.05
CA ARG A 74 -8.26 14.15 8.78
C ARG A 74 -7.02 13.27 8.61
N LEU A 75 -7.16 11.95 8.74
CA LEU A 75 -6.05 11.01 8.55
C LEU A 75 -5.52 11.05 7.12
N THR A 76 -6.39 11.01 6.12
CA THR A 76 -5.97 11.07 4.71
C THR A 76 -5.20 12.34 4.39
N GLU A 77 -5.67 13.48 4.91
CA GLU A 77 -4.98 14.75 4.80
C GLU A 77 -3.57 14.69 5.41
N LEU A 78 -3.44 14.22 6.66
CA LEU A 78 -2.14 14.11 7.36
C LEU A 78 -1.20 13.04 6.76
N VAL A 79 -1.77 11.96 6.21
CA VAL A 79 -1.00 10.93 5.50
C VAL A 79 -0.35 11.51 4.23
N GLY A 80 -1.05 12.43 3.56
CA GLY A 80 -0.59 13.11 2.35
C GLY A 80 -0.77 12.28 1.08
N PRO A 81 -0.40 12.84 -0.09
CA PRO A 81 -0.70 12.25 -1.39
C PRO A 81 0.12 10.98 -1.68
N GLY A 82 -0.51 10.04 -2.38
CA GLY A 82 0.11 8.79 -2.81
C GLY A 82 1.18 9.00 -3.89
N ASP A 83 0.98 9.98 -4.78
CA ASP A 83 1.96 10.34 -5.82
C ASP A 83 3.19 11.04 -5.19
N PRO A 84 4.41 10.46 -5.30
CA PRO A 84 5.63 11.06 -4.79
C PRO A 84 5.91 12.48 -5.29
N ALA A 85 5.50 12.82 -6.52
CA ALA A 85 5.82 14.10 -7.16
C ALA A 85 5.14 15.31 -6.52
N VAL A 86 4.07 15.09 -5.74
CA VAL A 86 3.28 16.16 -5.12
C VAL A 86 3.26 16.06 -3.59
N ARG A 87 4.19 15.30 -3.00
CA ARG A 87 4.30 15.15 -1.54
C ARG A 87 4.88 16.41 -0.89
N GLU A 88 4.31 16.76 0.27
CA GLU A 88 4.70 17.93 1.04
C GLU A 88 5.41 17.52 2.34
N PRO A 89 6.39 18.30 2.82
CA PRO A 89 7.00 18.10 4.14
C PRO A 89 5.96 18.04 5.27
N GLY A 90 6.21 17.21 6.29
CA GLY A 90 5.32 17.05 7.46
C GLY A 90 4.09 16.17 7.23
N ARG A 91 4.00 15.49 6.08
CA ARG A 91 3.01 14.43 5.83
C ARG A 91 3.64 13.06 6.00
N LEU A 92 2.88 12.06 6.47
CA LEU A 92 3.42 10.74 6.78
C LEU A 92 4.13 10.08 5.59
N ARG A 93 3.57 10.16 4.37
CA ARG A 93 4.21 9.57 3.19
C ARG A 93 5.54 10.22 2.82
N THR A 94 5.76 11.48 3.21
CA THR A 94 7.05 12.16 3.05
C THR A 94 8.05 11.67 4.09
N GLU A 95 7.61 11.52 5.34
CA GLU A 95 8.45 11.03 6.46
C GLU A 95 8.86 9.57 6.27
N LEU A 96 7.98 8.73 5.70
CA LEU A 96 8.29 7.35 5.33
C LEU A 96 9.27 7.24 4.14
N GLY A 97 9.51 8.33 3.42
CA GLY A 97 10.49 8.41 2.33
C GLY A 97 10.31 7.32 1.27
N ARG A 98 11.38 6.56 1.01
CA ARG A 98 11.43 5.53 -0.05
C ARG A 98 10.38 4.42 0.08
N TYR A 99 9.92 4.11 1.30
CA TYR A 99 8.91 3.07 1.53
C TYR A 99 7.54 3.45 0.97
N ALA A 100 7.31 4.76 0.78
CA ALA A 100 6.09 5.23 0.19
C ALA A 100 6.05 5.07 -1.35
N LEU A 101 7.13 4.64 -2.02
CA LEU A 101 7.04 4.18 -3.42
C LEU A 101 6.08 3.00 -3.58
N LEU A 102 5.96 2.17 -2.55
CA LEU A 102 5.06 1.01 -2.53
C LEU A 102 3.69 1.32 -1.92
N ASN A 103 3.44 2.57 -1.52
CA ASN A 103 2.21 2.96 -0.81
C ASN A 103 1.84 1.98 0.32
N VAL A 104 2.80 1.66 1.21
CA VAL A 104 2.64 0.70 2.33
C VAL A 104 1.54 1.05 3.35
N LEU A 105 0.78 2.12 3.12
CA LEU A 105 -0.33 2.58 3.93
C LEU A 105 -1.51 2.99 3.04
N HIS A 106 -2.68 2.47 3.39
CA HIS A 106 -3.97 2.79 2.81
C HIS A 106 -4.90 3.38 3.89
N PRO A 107 -5.10 4.71 3.93
CA PRO A 107 -6.15 5.30 4.76
C PRO A 107 -7.51 5.26 4.02
N ALA A 108 -8.59 5.03 4.77
CA ALA A 108 -9.94 5.32 4.29
C ALA A 108 -10.09 6.84 4.06
N GLY A 109 -10.55 7.24 2.88
CA GLY A 109 -10.60 8.64 2.44
C GLY A 109 -11.70 9.45 3.13
N ASP A 110 -12.85 8.80 3.37
CA ASP A 110 -14.03 9.40 3.99
C ASP A 110 -14.82 8.38 4.84
N PRO A 111 -15.91 8.77 5.51
CA PRO A 111 -16.70 7.83 6.32
C PRO A 111 -17.33 6.66 5.54
N ALA A 112 -17.65 6.83 4.25
CA ALA A 112 -18.19 5.76 3.43
C ALA A 112 -17.09 4.73 3.08
N ASP A 113 -15.87 5.21 2.82
CA ASP A 113 -14.70 4.35 2.65
C ASP A 113 -14.45 3.48 3.89
N VAL A 114 -14.63 4.00 5.11
CA VAL A 114 -14.46 3.19 6.34
C VAL A 114 -15.40 1.98 6.33
N VAL A 115 -16.68 2.19 6.02
CA VAL A 115 -17.67 1.09 5.99
C VAL A 115 -17.33 0.09 4.88
N ARG A 116 -16.95 0.59 3.71
CA ARG A 116 -16.58 -0.23 2.55
C ARG A 116 -15.33 -1.07 2.83
N ASP A 117 -14.27 -0.46 3.34
CA ASP A 117 -12.97 -1.09 3.57
C ASP A 117 -13.09 -2.18 4.64
N LEU A 118 -13.86 -1.94 5.71
CA LEU A 118 -14.20 -2.98 6.69
C LEU A 118 -15.00 -4.13 6.07
N GLY A 119 -15.87 -3.86 5.09
CA GLY A 119 -16.58 -4.88 4.34
C GLY A 119 -15.68 -5.72 3.43
N ILE A 120 -14.58 -5.14 2.94
CA ILE A 120 -13.61 -5.79 2.05
C ILE A 120 -12.59 -6.61 2.84
N ASP A 121 -12.05 -6.05 3.93
CA ASP A 121 -10.95 -6.66 4.69
C ASP A 121 -11.42 -7.66 5.75
N CYS A 122 -12.69 -7.63 6.15
CA CYS A 122 -13.21 -8.44 7.24
C CYS A 122 -14.32 -9.39 6.78
N THR A 123 -14.23 -10.64 7.25
CA THR A 123 -15.41 -11.53 7.32
C THR A 123 -16.46 -10.93 8.26
N PRO A 124 -17.73 -11.38 8.20
CA PRO A 124 -18.76 -10.91 9.12
C PRO A 124 -18.35 -10.99 10.59
N ASP A 125 -17.76 -12.12 11.01
CA ASP A 125 -17.34 -12.34 12.40
C ASP A 125 -16.18 -11.42 12.79
N ALA A 126 -15.13 -11.35 11.96
CA ALA A 126 -14.00 -10.46 12.22
C ALA A 126 -14.40 -8.98 12.25
N ARG A 127 -15.43 -8.61 11.47
CA ARG A 127 -15.98 -7.26 11.49
C ARG A 127 -16.75 -7.00 12.78
N ALA A 128 -17.55 -7.96 13.26
CA ALA A 128 -18.27 -7.85 14.53
C ALA A 128 -17.29 -7.67 15.70
N GLU A 129 -16.26 -8.52 15.78
CA GLU A 129 -15.20 -8.41 16.80
C GLU A 129 -14.51 -7.05 16.77
N LEU A 130 -14.18 -6.54 15.57
CA LEU A 130 -13.55 -5.24 15.44
C LEU A 130 -14.48 -4.10 15.86
N VAL A 131 -15.77 -4.17 15.53
CA VAL A 131 -16.77 -3.20 15.98
C VAL A 131 -16.90 -3.23 17.50
N GLU A 132 -16.91 -4.41 18.13
CA GLU A 132 -16.90 -4.53 19.59
C GLU A 132 -15.66 -3.88 20.21
N GLN A 133 -14.47 -4.07 19.63
CA GLN A 133 -13.26 -3.38 20.08
C GLN A 133 -13.41 -1.85 20.01
N VAL A 134 -13.94 -1.34 18.89
CA VAL A 134 -14.16 0.09 18.68
C VAL A 134 -15.17 0.65 19.67
N LEU A 135 -16.29 -0.04 19.90
CA LEU A 135 -17.33 0.37 20.85
C LEU A 135 -16.84 0.35 22.30
N ALA A 136 -15.96 -0.58 22.66
CA ALA A 136 -15.32 -0.60 23.97
C ALA A 136 -14.43 0.65 24.18
N GLY A 137 -13.94 1.26 23.10
CA GLY A 137 -13.26 2.55 23.14
C GLY A 137 -11.92 2.55 23.88
N ALA A 138 -11.38 1.40 24.27
CA ALA A 138 -10.10 1.28 24.95
C ALA A 138 -8.93 1.62 24.01
N ASP A 139 -7.85 2.17 24.55
CA ASP A 139 -6.60 2.32 23.80
C ASP A 139 -5.96 0.94 23.56
N ARG A 140 -5.76 0.60 22.29
CA ARG A 140 -5.22 -0.69 21.82
C ARG A 140 -3.77 -0.59 21.35
N GLN A 141 -3.02 0.47 21.66
CA GLN A 141 -1.63 0.61 21.24
C GLN A 141 -0.75 -0.60 21.60
N ALA A 142 -0.91 -1.17 22.81
CA ALA A 142 -0.15 -2.36 23.22
C ALA A 142 -0.45 -3.57 22.32
N LEU A 143 -1.73 -3.86 22.07
CA LEU A 143 -2.17 -4.92 21.15
C LEU A 143 -1.57 -4.73 19.76
N VAL A 144 -1.54 -3.49 19.24
CA VAL A 144 -0.96 -3.22 17.92
C VAL A 144 0.54 -3.50 17.90
N ARG A 145 1.28 -3.15 18.96
CA ARG A 145 2.73 -3.44 19.05
C ARG A 145 2.99 -4.94 19.08
N ASP A 146 2.15 -5.71 19.76
CA ASP A 146 2.26 -7.17 19.78
C ASP A 146 1.95 -7.76 18.41
N LEU A 147 0.83 -7.36 17.77
CA LEU A 147 0.51 -7.79 16.39
C LEU A 147 1.62 -7.44 15.39
N ALA A 148 2.22 -6.25 15.49
CA ALA A 148 3.36 -5.87 14.66
C ALA A 148 4.56 -6.78 14.90
N ARG A 149 4.87 -7.09 16.16
CA ARG A 149 5.97 -8.01 16.50
C ARG A 149 5.74 -9.39 15.89
N ASP A 150 4.52 -9.90 15.96
CA ASP A 150 4.16 -11.20 15.38
C ASP A 150 4.29 -11.19 13.85
N VAL A 151 3.80 -10.13 13.18
CA VAL A 151 3.97 -9.97 11.73
C VAL A 151 5.45 -9.92 11.33
N TYR A 152 6.27 -9.18 12.08
CA TYR A 152 7.72 -9.12 11.83
C TYR A 152 8.43 -10.45 12.12
N ALA A 153 7.98 -11.21 13.11
CA ALA A 153 8.55 -12.53 13.41
C ALA A 153 8.24 -13.56 12.31
N ASP A 154 7.03 -13.48 11.73
CA ASP A 154 6.57 -14.39 10.68
C ASP A 154 7.08 -14.02 9.28
N SER A 155 7.62 -12.80 9.11
CA SER A 155 8.01 -12.27 7.81
C SER A 155 9.52 -12.07 7.75
N PRO A 156 10.25 -12.77 6.86
CA PRO A 156 11.68 -12.56 6.70
C PRO A 156 11.99 -11.09 6.44
N ALA A 157 12.96 -10.53 7.17
CA ALA A 157 13.41 -9.17 6.94
C ALA A 157 13.95 -9.04 5.50
N HIS A 158 13.46 -8.04 4.77
CA HIS A 158 13.84 -7.81 3.38
C HIS A 158 14.34 -6.38 3.19
N ASP A 159 15.50 -6.23 2.57
CA ASP A 159 16.07 -4.92 2.25
C ASP A 159 15.37 -4.32 1.02
N LEU A 160 14.63 -3.24 1.21
CA LEU A 160 13.89 -2.55 0.15
C LEU A 160 14.72 -1.48 -0.60
N SER A 161 16.05 -1.52 -0.50
CA SER A 161 16.95 -0.68 -1.29
C SER A 161 16.84 -0.99 -2.79
N VAL A 162 16.55 0.02 -3.61
CA VAL A 162 16.44 -0.14 -5.07
C VAL A 162 17.73 -0.68 -5.70
N PRO A 163 18.93 -0.10 -5.45
CA PRO A 163 20.17 -0.68 -5.98
C PRO A 163 20.38 -2.13 -5.55
N ALA A 164 20.14 -2.45 -4.27
CA ALA A 164 20.35 -3.79 -3.75
C ALA A 164 19.37 -4.80 -4.35
N ALA A 165 18.09 -4.43 -4.50
CA ALA A 165 17.07 -5.23 -5.17
C ALA A 165 17.46 -5.54 -6.63
N LYS A 166 17.87 -4.52 -7.41
CA LYS A 166 18.35 -4.70 -8.79
C LYS A 166 19.55 -5.65 -8.87
N THR A 167 20.52 -5.50 -7.97
CA THR A 167 21.69 -6.40 -7.91
C THR A 167 21.28 -7.84 -7.57
N ARG A 168 20.39 -8.05 -6.59
CA ARG A 168 19.91 -9.39 -6.22
C ARG A 168 19.12 -10.04 -7.35
N LEU A 169 18.24 -9.30 -8.03
CA LEU A 169 17.51 -9.83 -9.19
C LEU A 169 18.42 -10.32 -10.29
N ARG A 170 19.44 -9.53 -10.65
CA ARG A 170 20.39 -9.90 -11.70
C ARG A 170 21.11 -11.21 -11.34
N ARG A 171 21.58 -11.34 -10.11
CA ARG A 171 22.26 -12.56 -9.62
C ARG A 171 21.33 -13.78 -9.66
N GLU A 172 20.07 -13.63 -9.24
CA GLU A 172 19.12 -14.75 -9.28
C GLU A 172 18.73 -15.14 -10.71
N ALA A 173 18.60 -14.17 -11.62
CA ALA A 173 18.38 -14.45 -13.04
C ALA A 173 19.56 -15.20 -13.68
N GLU A 174 20.80 -14.79 -13.38
CA GLU A 174 22.02 -15.50 -13.79
C GLU A 174 22.04 -16.95 -13.28
N ARG A 175 21.63 -17.16 -12.02
CA ARG A 175 21.52 -18.49 -11.42
C ARG A 175 20.47 -19.36 -12.11
N LEU A 176 19.30 -18.80 -12.43
CA LEU A 176 18.24 -19.53 -13.14
C LEU A 176 18.67 -19.99 -14.53
N LEU A 177 19.36 -19.11 -15.29
CA LEU A 177 19.89 -19.44 -16.62
C LEU A 177 20.99 -20.53 -16.54
N ALA A 178 21.90 -20.40 -15.58
CA ALA A 178 22.97 -21.39 -15.39
C ALA A 178 22.43 -22.77 -14.97
N GLY A 179 21.35 -22.81 -14.18
CA GLY A 179 20.75 -24.04 -13.67
C GLY A 179 19.99 -24.88 -14.70
N ARG A 180 19.71 -24.35 -15.90
CA ARG A 180 18.90 -25.01 -16.96
C ARG A 180 17.55 -25.52 -16.48
N THR A 181 16.96 -24.87 -15.47
CA THR A 181 15.65 -25.21 -14.92
C THR A 181 14.50 -24.52 -15.64
N LEU A 182 14.81 -23.66 -16.61
CA LEU A 182 13.86 -22.86 -17.36
C LEU A 182 13.32 -23.63 -18.57
N THR A 183 12.08 -23.32 -18.94
CA THR A 183 11.57 -23.73 -20.26
C THR A 183 12.34 -23.00 -21.36
N PRO A 184 12.43 -23.54 -22.59
CA PRO A 184 13.14 -22.86 -23.69
C PRO A 184 12.63 -21.44 -23.97
N ALA A 185 11.32 -21.21 -23.79
CA ALA A 185 10.72 -19.89 -23.97
C ALA A 185 11.16 -18.91 -22.86
N ALA A 186 11.18 -19.36 -21.60
CA ALA A 186 11.63 -18.56 -20.48
C ALA A 186 13.14 -18.25 -20.54
N ASP A 187 13.95 -19.22 -20.98
CA ASP A 187 15.37 -19.05 -21.21
C ASP A 187 15.63 -17.97 -22.28
N ALA A 188 14.97 -18.09 -23.45
CA ALA A 188 15.08 -17.13 -24.53
C ALA A 188 14.61 -15.71 -24.14
N ALA A 189 13.59 -15.60 -23.28
CA ALA A 189 13.10 -14.31 -22.78
C ALA A 189 14.06 -13.66 -21.78
N LEU A 190 14.76 -14.46 -20.96
CA LEU A 190 15.64 -13.96 -19.90
C LEU A 190 17.08 -13.74 -20.37
N ALA A 191 17.56 -14.53 -21.35
CA ALA A 191 18.94 -14.47 -21.85
C ALA A 191 19.43 -13.07 -22.28
N PRO A 192 18.62 -12.20 -22.91
CA PRO A 192 19.06 -10.84 -23.27
C PRO A 192 19.46 -9.98 -22.06
N ALA A 193 18.96 -10.27 -20.86
CA ALA A 193 19.34 -9.56 -19.64
C ALA A 193 20.83 -9.75 -19.27
N LEU A 194 21.47 -10.82 -19.76
CA LEU A 194 22.89 -11.07 -19.50
C LEU A 194 23.80 -10.21 -20.37
N THR A 195 23.36 -9.89 -21.58
CA THR A 195 24.13 -9.10 -22.55
C THR A 195 23.86 -7.61 -22.42
N THR A 196 22.73 -7.23 -21.80
CA THR A 196 22.37 -5.85 -21.51
C THR A 196 22.82 -5.43 -20.10
N GLY A 197 23.05 -4.13 -19.92
CA GLY A 197 23.47 -3.53 -18.66
C GLY A 197 22.40 -2.62 -18.06
N GLY A 198 22.56 -2.29 -16.78
CA GLY A 198 21.72 -1.29 -16.11
C GLY A 198 20.23 -1.64 -16.08
N ASP A 199 19.39 -0.61 -16.20
CA ASP A 199 17.94 -0.71 -16.05
C ASP A 199 17.24 -1.54 -17.13
N GLU A 200 17.80 -1.61 -18.34
CA GLU A 200 17.25 -2.41 -19.44
C GLU A 200 17.33 -3.92 -19.12
N ALA A 201 18.44 -4.36 -18.54
CA ALA A 201 18.60 -5.74 -18.08
C ALA A 201 17.55 -6.06 -17.01
N ILE A 202 17.31 -5.15 -16.07
CA ILE A 202 16.32 -5.36 -15.00
C ILE A 202 14.89 -5.38 -15.55
N ARG A 203 14.54 -4.50 -16.50
CA ARG A 203 13.23 -4.56 -17.18
C ARG A 203 13.02 -5.91 -17.85
N THR A 204 14.04 -6.40 -18.57
CA THR A 204 13.99 -7.72 -19.21
C THR A 204 13.72 -8.83 -18.19
N ILE A 205 14.41 -8.81 -17.04
CA ILE A 205 14.20 -9.77 -15.95
C ILE A 205 12.76 -9.70 -15.41
N VAL A 206 12.24 -8.50 -15.14
CA VAL A 206 10.88 -8.29 -14.62
C VAL A 206 9.83 -8.78 -15.61
N GLU A 207 9.97 -8.43 -16.89
CA GLU A 207 9.02 -8.82 -17.94
C GLU A 207 9.03 -10.32 -18.20
N ALA A 208 10.20 -10.94 -18.28
CA ALA A 208 10.33 -12.39 -18.38
C ALA A 208 9.70 -13.09 -17.16
N THR A 209 9.87 -12.52 -15.96
CA THR A 209 9.27 -13.05 -14.74
C THR A 209 7.76 -13.04 -14.78
N TRP A 210 7.15 -11.93 -15.22
CA TRP A 210 5.70 -11.86 -15.35
C TRP A 210 5.15 -12.75 -16.46
N ALA A 211 5.83 -12.85 -17.60
CA ALA A 211 5.39 -13.64 -18.74
C ALA A 211 5.48 -15.15 -18.46
N HIS A 212 6.51 -15.59 -17.73
CA HIS A 212 6.83 -17.00 -17.52
C HIS A 212 6.71 -17.47 -16.07
N GLN A 213 6.19 -16.62 -15.17
CA GLN A 213 6.01 -16.92 -13.75
C GLN A 213 7.30 -17.43 -13.10
N LEU A 214 8.43 -16.76 -13.38
CA LEU A 214 9.73 -17.16 -12.85
C LEU A 214 9.72 -17.06 -11.31
N ALA A 215 10.31 -18.04 -10.65
CA ALA A 215 10.45 -18.10 -9.19
C ALA A 215 11.59 -17.18 -8.70
N LEU A 216 11.47 -15.88 -8.97
CA LEU A 216 12.38 -14.84 -8.49
C LEU A 216 11.84 -14.19 -7.21
N PRO A 217 12.70 -13.57 -6.36
CA PRO A 217 12.27 -12.98 -5.10
C PRO A 217 11.26 -11.85 -5.30
N THR A 218 10.07 -12.00 -4.71
CA THR A 218 8.94 -11.10 -4.94
C THR A 218 9.23 -9.65 -4.57
N TRP A 219 9.79 -9.39 -3.38
CA TRP A 219 10.10 -8.04 -2.95
C TRP A 219 11.14 -7.35 -3.84
N ASP A 220 12.09 -8.11 -4.39
CA ASP A 220 13.09 -7.55 -5.29
C ASP A 220 12.45 -7.16 -6.64
N ILE A 221 11.56 -7.99 -7.18
CA ILE A 221 10.78 -7.68 -8.40
C ILE A 221 9.94 -6.43 -8.16
N THR A 222 9.20 -6.40 -7.05
CA THR A 222 8.33 -5.29 -6.68
C THR A 222 9.09 -3.97 -6.60
N VAL A 223 10.20 -3.94 -5.85
CA VAL A 223 10.99 -2.72 -5.65
C VAL A 223 11.61 -2.26 -6.97
N ALA A 224 12.20 -3.18 -7.75
CA ALA A 224 12.79 -2.84 -9.03
C ALA A 224 11.74 -2.34 -10.04
N ALA A 225 10.58 -3.01 -10.13
CA ALA A 225 9.51 -2.63 -11.04
C ALA A 225 8.88 -1.28 -10.68
N ALA A 226 8.69 -1.00 -9.38
CA ALA A 226 8.17 0.28 -8.90
C ALA A 226 9.11 1.47 -9.20
N ASP A 227 10.41 1.22 -9.31
CA ASP A 227 11.41 2.22 -9.71
C ASP A 227 11.47 2.42 -11.24
N LEU A 228 11.27 1.35 -12.02
CA LEU A 228 11.47 1.35 -13.47
C LEU A 228 10.24 1.80 -14.28
N TYR A 229 9.04 1.55 -13.77
CA TYR A 229 7.80 1.75 -14.51
C TYR A 229 6.98 2.93 -13.95
N PRO A 230 6.28 3.68 -14.83
CA PRO A 230 5.33 4.66 -14.36
C PRO A 230 4.19 3.97 -13.60
N MET A 231 3.88 4.49 -12.42
CA MET A 231 2.84 3.93 -11.55
C MET A 231 1.43 4.39 -11.96
N THR A 232 1.34 5.59 -12.54
CA THR A 232 0.07 6.21 -12.95
C THR A 232 0.04 6.46 -14.46
N VAL A 233 -1.16 6.34 -15.04
CA VAL A 233 -1.43 6.69 -16.43
C VAL A 233 -1.45 8.22 -16.54
N PRO A 234 -0.59 8.83 -17.38
CA PRO A 234 -0.55 10.29 -17.52
C PRO A 234 -1.91 10.89 -17.87
N GLY A 235 -2.34 11.90 -17.12
CA GLY A 235 -3.61 12.60 -17.32
C GLY A 235 -4.86 11.85 -16.84
N ALA A 236 -4.74 10.59 -16.41
CA ALA A 236 -5.87 9.85 -15.84
C ALA A 236 -6.28 10.44 -14.49
N ARG A 237 -7.60 10.47 -14.24
CA ARG A 237 -8.18 10.89 -12.97
C ARG A 237 -8.94 9.72 -12.34
N PRO A 238 -8.92 9.55 -11.01
CA PRO A 238 -9.73 8.55 -10.34
C PRO A 238 -11.22 8.69 -10.71
N LEU A 239 -11.95 7.56 -10.75
CA LEU A 239 -13.40 7.56 -10.99
C LEU A 239 -14.15 8.33 -9.90
N VAL A 240 -13.67 8.22 -8.67
CA VAL A 240 -14.13 9.01 -7.52
C VAL A 240 -12.96 9.85 -7.04
N ALA A 241 -13.12 11.18 -7.09
CA ALA A 241 -12.09 12.08 -6.62
C ALA A 241 -11.86 11.87 -5.11
N PRO A 242 -10.59 11.85 -4.64
CA PRO A 242 -10.31 11.74 -3.21
C PRO A 242 -10.98 12.88 -2.43
N MET A 243 -11.60 12.53 -1.31
CA MET A 243 -12.20 13.53 -0.42
C MET A 243 -11.10 14.33 0.29
N THR A 244 -10.99 15.62 -0.02
CA THR A 244 -10.08 16.53 0.69
C THR A 244 -10.82 17.24 1.81
N ALA A 245 -10.06 17.77 2.79
CA ALA A 245 -10.61 18.62 3.84
C ALA A 245 -11.48 19.77 3.29
N ALA A 246 -11.00 20.44 2.24
CA ALA A 246 -11.72 21.53 1.59
C ALA A 246 -12.99 21.05 0.86
N ALA A 247 -12.94 19.89 0.21
CA ALA A 247 -14.11 19.31 -0.45
C ALA A 247 -15.19 18.93 0.58
N TRP A 248 -14.81 18.30 1.69
CA TRP A 248 -15.71 17.93 2.76
C TRP A 248 -16.43 19.15 3.35
N ARG A 249 -15.68 20.20 3.72
CA ARG A 249 -16.25 21.44 4.26
C ARG A 249 -17.23 22.10 3.30
N ARG A 250 -16.93 22.13 1.99
CA ARG A 250 -17.87 22.65 0.98
C ARG A 250 -19.15 21.81 0.92
N ALA A 251 -19.04 20.49 0.92
CA ALA A 251 -20.21 19.60 0.87
C ALA A 251 -21.08 19.76 2.13
N ALA A 252 -20.48 19.82 3.31
CA ALA A 252 -21.19 20.01 4.58
C ALA A 252 -21.96 21.34 4.60
N LEU A 253 -21.34 22.44 4.12
CA LEU A 253 -22.01 23.75 4.01
C LEU A 253 -23.22 23.73 3.06
N HIS A 254 -23.16 22.96 1.98
CA HIS A 254 -24.29 22.78 1.08
C HIS A 254 -25.43 21.98 1.72
N ALA A 255 -25.12 20.91 2.46
CA ALA A 255 -26.13 20.11 3.14
C ALA A 255 -26.92 20.93 4.17
N VAL A 256 -26.25 21.80 4.93
CA VAL A 256 -26.90 22.68 5.93
C VAL A 256 -27.79 23.75 5.29
N ARG A 257 -27.52 24.19 4.06
CA ARG A 257 -28.36 25.18 3.35
C ARG A 257 -29.65 24.59 2.78
N HIS A 258 -29.76 23.26 2.72
CA HIS A 258 -30.90 22.53 2.15
C HIS A 258 -31.62 21.63 3.18
N ALA A 259 -31.23 21.72 4.45
CA ALA A 259 -31.88 21.09 5.59
C ALA A 259 -32.71 22.13 6.37
#